data_AF-A0A1B6DIT6-F1
#
_entry.id   AF-A0A1B6DIT6-F1
#
_cell.length_a   1.000
_cell.length_b   1.000
_cell.length_c   1.000
_cell.angle_alpha   90.00
_cell.angle_beta   90.00
_cell.angle_gamma   90.00
#
_symmetry.space_group_name_H-M   'P 1'
#
loop_
_entity.id
_entity.type
_entity.pdbx_description
1 polymer ?
#
loop_
_entity_poly.entity_id
_entity_poly.type
_entity_poly.pdbx_seq_one_letter_code
_entity_poly.pdbx_strand_id
1 'polypeptide(L)'
;MKLLKLYVFALNNINIISNVKISSEIIFYYNLKSIIRKVTNLSFSFQHDRWEEEKKSDGVKWTFLEHKGPVFAPDYEPLPKNVKFFYDGEEIHLSQDAEEVATFYARMLDHDYTTKEAFNENFFKDWRKTMTDSEREKITKLSKCNFKQMHAYFVQKSEERKAMSKEEKKAIKEKNDEVLKEYGFCTIDGHKEKIGNFKIEPPGLFRGRGEHPKMG
;
A
#
# COMPACT_ATOMS: atom_id res chain seq x y z
N MET A 1 5.65 -9.72 -37.99
CA MET A 1 6.44 -9.80 -39.25
C MET A 1 5.67 -10.27 -40.49
N LYS A 2 4.59 -11.08 -40.42
CA LYS A 2 3.85 -11.54 -41.62
C LYS A 2 2.92 -10.47 -42.25
N LEU A 3 2.35 -9.56 -41.46
CA LEU A 3 1.48 -8.47 -41.96
C LEU A 3 2.25 -7.37 -42.72
N LEU A 4 3.50 -7.12 -42.36
CA LEU A 4 4.35 -6.12 -43.04
C LEU A 4 4.67 -6.53 -44.50
N LYS A 5 4.77 -7.84 -44.78
CA LYS A 5 5.11 -8.36 -46.11
C LYS A 5 3.95 -8.31 -47.10
N LEU A 6 2.68 -8.40 -46.65
CA LEU A 6 1.52 -8.20 -47.53
C LEU A 6 1.36 -6.74 -47.96
N TYR A 7 1.74 -5.79 -47.11
CA TYR A 7 1.56 -4.35 -47.37
C TYR A 7 2.53 -3.82 -48.44
N VAL A 8 3.78 -4.30 -48.43
CA VAL A 8 4.79 -3.94 -49.45
C VAL A 8 4.40 -4.49 -50.84
N PHE A 9 3.68 -5.62 -50.90
CA PHE A 9 3.23 -6.21 -52.17
C PHE A 9 2.06 -5.43 -52.80
N ALA A 10 1.19 -4.82 -51.99
CA ALA A 10 0.08 -3.99 -52.47
C ALA A 10 0.55 -2.64 -53.03
N LEU A 11 1.63 -2.07 -52.46
CA LEU A 11 2.16 -0.77 -52.88
C LEU A 11 2.96 -0.83 -54.19
N ASN A 12 3.52 -1.98 -54.56
CA ASN A 12 4.30 -2.15 -55.79
C ASN A 12 3.44 -2.29 -57.08
N ASN A 13 2.11 -2.43 -56.97
CA ASN A 13 1.20 -2.57 -58.13
C ASN A 13 0.57 -1.24 -58.57
N ILE A 14 0.85 -0.13 -57.89
CA ILE A 14 0.33 1.19 -58.22
C ILE A 14 1.52 2.03 -58.67
N ASN A 15 1.78 2.02 -59.97
CA ASN A 15 2.77 2.85 -60.65
C ASN A 15 2.43 4.34 -60.49
N ILE A 16 2.85 4.96 -59.39
CA ILE A 16 2.85 6.43 -59.22
C ILE A 16 4.28 6.89 -58.88
N ILE A 17 5.04 7.10 -59.96
CA ILE A 17 5.81 8.32 -60.25
C ILE A 17 6.75 8.82 -59.13
N SER A 18 8.02 8.45 -59.29
CA SER A 18 9.23 9.28 -59.26
C SER A 18 9.18 10.68 -58.60
N ASN A 19 10.13 10.89 -57.68
CA ASN A 19 10.80 12.16 -57.36
C ASN A 19 9.92 13.32 -56.83
N VAL A 20 9.38 13.22 -55.62
CA VAL A 20 9.06 14.41 -54.79
C VAL A 20 9.27 14.11 -53.29
N LYS A 21 10.18 14.90 -52.70
CA LYS A 21 10.45 15.21 -51.28
C LYS A 21 9.58 14.56 -50.19
N ILE A 22 10.30 13.93 -49.26
CA ILE A 22 10.08 13.41 -47.89
C ILE A 22 9.00 14.07 -46.98
N SER A 23 8.23 15.09 -47.41
CA SER A 23 7.20 15.73 -46.57
C SER A 23 5.79 15.11 -46.68
N SER A 24 5.48 14.35 -47.73
CA SER A 24 4.14 13.79 -47.97
C SER A 24 3.89 12.44 -47.28
N GLU A 25 4.94 11.65 -47.00
CA GLU A 25 4.81 10.35 -46.32
C GLU A 25 4.37 10.49 -44.86
N ILE A 26 4.81 11.54 -44.18
CA ILE A 26 4.41 11.84 -42.80
C ILE A 26 2.91 12.17 -42.74
N ILE A 27 2.44 13.03 -43.64
CA ILE A 27 1.02 13.41 -43.73
C ILE A 27 0.15 12.19 -44.08
N PHE A 28 0.64 11.31 -44.97
CA PHE A 28 -0.06 10.08 -45.30
C PHE A 28 -0.16 9.14 -44.10
N TYR A 29 0.91 8.99 -43.31
CA TYR A 29 0.94 8.20 -42.08
C TYR A 29 -0.03 8.74 -41.01
N TYR A 30 -0.11 10.07 -40.83
CA TYR A 30 -1.07 10.69 -39.91
C TYR A 30 -2.53 10.56 -40.37
N ASN A 31 -2.81 10.70 -41.67
CA ASN A 31 -4.15 10.50 -42.21
C ASN A 31 -4.59 9.04 -42.13
N LEU A 32 -3.69 8.09 -42.40
CA LEU A 32 -3.97 6.66 -42.26
C LEU A 32 -4.25 6.28 -40.80
N LYS A 33 -3.52 6.86 -39.83
CA LYS A 33 -3.78 6.72 -38.39
C LYS A 33 -5.16 7.25 -37.98
N SER A 34 -5.58 8.38 -38.52
CA SER A 34 -6.91 8.96 -38.28
C SER A 34 -8.04 8.08 -38.82
N ILE A 35 -7.81 7.45 -39.98
CA ILE A 35 -8.76 6.53 -40.62
C ILE A 35 -8.85 5.20 -39.84
N ILE A 36 -7.73 4.63 -39.40
CA ILE A 36 -7.70 3.41 -38.58
C ILE A 36 -8.39 3.61 -37.22
N ARG A 37 -8.29 4.82 -36.63
CA ARG A 37 -8.99 5.22 -35.40
C ARG A 37 -10.52 5.19 -35.54
N LYS A 38 -11.06 5.47 -36.74
CA LYS A 38 -12.51 5.46 -36.99
C LYS A 38 -13.08 4.08 -37.30
N VAL A 39 -12.27 3.16 -37.82
CA VAL A 39 -12.76 1.89 -38.39
C VAL A 39 -12.74 0.73 -37.39
N THR A 40 -11.89 0.76 -36.37
CA THR A 40 -11.55 -0.49 -35.66
C THR A 40 -12.24 -0.71 -34.31
N ASN A 41 -12.78 0.28 -33.61
CA ASN A 41 -13.25 0.10 -32.20
C ASN A 41 -12.25 -0.67 -31.31
N LEU A 42 -10.98 -0.73 -31.72
CA LEU A 42 -9.89 -1.34 -30.97
C LEU A 42 -9.35 -0.25 -30.06
N SER A 43 -9.50 -0.42 -28.75
CA SER A 43 -8.81 0.38 -27.75
C SER A 43 -7.31 0.09 -27.85
N PHE A 44 -6.62 0.74 -28.79
CA PHE A 44 -5.18 0.68 -28.90
C PHE A 44 -4.60 1.55 -27.78
N SER A 45 -4.10 0.92 -26.70
CA SER A 45 -3.31 1.61 -25.69
C SER A 45 -2.02 2.09 -26.34
N PHE A 46 -1.94 3.39 -26.65
CA PHE A 46 -0.71 4.02 -27.09
C PHE A 46 0.23 4.04 -25.88
N GLN A 47 1.12 3.04 -25.75
CA GLN A 47 2.25 3.13 -24.83
C GLN A 47 3.16 4.22 -25.36
N HIS A 48 3.05 5.41 -24.78
CA HIS A 48 4.02 6.47 -25.00
C HIS A 48 5.16 6.22 -24.01
N ASP A 49 6.32 5.93 -24.56
CA ASP A 49 7.50 5.53 -23.81
C ASP A 49 8.20 6.80 -23.28
N ARG A 50 8.27 6.94 -21.95
CA ARG A 50 8.75 8.17 -21.27
C ARG A 50 10.17 8.60 -21.65
N TRP A 51 10.99 7.68 -22.16
CA TRP A 51 12.35 7.95 -22.64
C TRP A 51 12.40 8.59 -24.03
N GLU A 52 11.29 8.62 -24.77
CA GLU A 52 11.17 9.29 -26.07
C GLU A 52 10.75 10.76 -25.94
N GLU A 53 10.30 11.19 -24.76
CA GLU A 53 9.87 12.56 -24.47
C GLU A 53 11.05 13.54 -24.36
N GLU A 54 10.80 14.81 -24.69
CA GLU A 54 11.79 15.87 -24.48
C GLU A 54 12.14 16.02 -22.99
N LYS A 55 13.43 16.22 -22.72
CA LYS A 55 13.90 16.46 -21.35
C LYS A 55 13.31 17.77 -20.82
N LYS A 56 12.73 17.69 -19.63
CA LYS A 56 12.30 18.89 -18.89
C LYS A 56 13.50 19.71 -18.43
N SER A 57 13.27 21.01 -18.26
CA SER A 57 14.26 21.92 -17.68
C SER A 57 14.67 21.48 -16.29
N ASP A 58 15.93 21.75 -15.94
CA ASP A 58 16.48 21.40 -14.63
C ASP A 58 15.63 21.95 -13.48
N GLY A 59 15.37 21.10 -12.47
CA GLY A 59 14.55 21.43 -11.30
C GLY A 59 13.06 21.10 -11.43
N VAL A 60 12.48 21.13 -12.63
CA VAL A 60 11.06 20.81 -12.85
C VAL A 60 10.86 19.30 -12.95
N LYS A 61 10.07 18.72 -12.05
CA LYS A 61 9.79 17.27 -12.03
C LYS A 61 8.56 16.90 -12.85
N TRP A 62 7.51 17.71 -12.77
CA TRP A 62 6.23 17.54 -13.46
C TRP A 62 5.52 18.88 -13.60
N THR A 63 4.61 18.99 -14.56
CA THR A 63 3.73 20.16 -14.77
C THR A 63 2.31 19.89 -14.30
N PHE A 64 1.86 18.64 -14.33
CA PHE A 64 0.58 18.18 -13.81
C PHE A 64 0.74 16.93 -12.93
N LEU A 65 0.10 16.94 -11.77
CA LEU A 65 0.00 15.79 -10.87
C LEU A 65 -1.38 15.76 -10.22
N GLU A 66 -2.09 14.64 -10.39
CA GLU A 66 -3.36 14.37 -9.72
C GLU A 66 -3.35 12.98 -9.08
N HIS A 67 -3.77 12.89 -7.82
CA HIS A 67 -3.94 11.63 -7.09
C HIS A 67 -5.08 11.72 -6.08
N LYS A 68 -5.65 10.58 -5.67
CA LYS A 68 -6.74 10.51 -4.68
C LYS A 68 -6.30 10.67 -3.21
N GLY A 69 -5.00 10.83 -2.98
CA GLY A 69 -4.44 10.95 -1.63
C GLY A 69 -4.14 9.58 -1.02
N PRO A 70 -3.74 9.55 0.26
CA PRO A 70 -3.42 8.31 0.95
C PRO A 70 -4.67 7.59 1.44
N VAL A 71 -4.53 6.29 1.68
CA VAL A 71 -5.51 5.46 2.39
C VAL A 71 -5.05 5.33 3.84
N PHE A 72 -5.87 5.80 4.77
CA PHE A 72 -5.63 5.65 6.20
C PHE A 72 -5.79 4.18 6.63
N ALA A 73 -5.07 3.80 7.68
CA ALA A 73 -5.29 2.53 8.36
C ALA A 73 -6.73 2.48 8.90
N PRO A 74 -7.35 1.29 8.99
CA PRO A 74 -8.65 1.16 9.64
C PRO A 74 -8.57 1.59 11.10
N ASP A 75 -9.68 2.12 11.60
CA ASP A 75 -9.81 2.49 13.01
C ASP A 75 -9.62 1.28 13.93
N TYR A 76 -9.15 1.53 15.14
CA TYR A 76 -8.96 0.49 16.14
C TYR A 76 -10.31 -0.11 16.58
N GLU A 77 -10.39 -1.44 16.51
CA GLU A 77 -11.52 -2.21 17.05
C GLU A 77 -11.16 -2.74 18.46
N PRO A 78 -11.89 -2.32 19.52
CA PRO A 78 -11.64 -2.77 20.88
C PRO A 78 -11.74 -4.29 21.04
N LEU A 79 -11.03 -4.81 22.03
CA LEU A 79 -11.04 -6.24 22.32
C LEU A 79 -12.43 -6.73 22.76
N PRO A 80 -12.81 -7.97 22.39
CA PRO A 80 -14.01 -8.59 22.91
C PRO A 80 -14.00 -8.64 24.45
N LYS A 81 -15.16 -8.46 25.10
CA LYS A 81 -15.29 -8.41 26.58
C LYS A 81 -14.77 -9.65 27.31
N ASN A 82 -14.63 -10.78 26.62
CA ASN A 82 -14.07 -12.01 27.18
C ASN A 82 -12.54 -12.03 27.23
N VAL A 83 -11.87 -11.13 26.50
CA VAL A 83 -10.41 -10.98 26.51
C VAL A 83 -10.06 -9.91 27.53
N LYS A 84 -9.33 -10.29 28.58
CA LYS A 84 -9.07 -9.41 29.73
C LYS A 84 -7.58 -9.15 29.89
N PHE A 85 -7.27 -7.97 30.41
CA PHE A 85 -5.93 -7.61 30.85
C PHE A 85 -5.81 -7.78 32.36
N PHE A 86 -4.69 -8.33 32.83
CA PHE A 86 -4.44 -8.53 34.26
C PHE A 86 -3.18 -7.81 34.70
N TYR A 87 -3.24 -7.21 35.88
CA TYR A 87 -2.11 -6.57 36.55
C TYR A 87 -2.01 -7.12 37.98
N ASP A 88 -0.85 -7.68 38.33
CA ASP A 88 -0.61 -8.28 39.66
C ASP A 88 -1.66 -9.35 40.07
N GLY A 89 -2.27 -10.01 39.07
CA GLY A 89 -3.33 -11.00 39.27
C GLY A 89 -4.75 -10.42 39.30
N GLU A 90 -4.92 -9.09 39.34
CA GLU A 90 -6.22 -8.42 39.29
C GLU A 90 -6.61 -8.05 37.86
N GLU A 91 -7.89 -8.17 37.54
CA GLU A 91 -8.43 -7.75 36.25
C GLU A 91 -8.52 -6.23 36.18
N ILE A 92 -7.92 -5.64 35.14
CA ILE A 92 -8.01 -4.21 34.85
C ILE A 92 -8.60 -4.02 33.47
N HIS A 93 -9.68 -3.25 33.39
CA HIS A 93 -10.23 -2.78 32.13
C HIS A 93 -9.46 -1.53 31.70
N LEU A 94 -8.85 -1.59 30.52
CA LEU A 94 -8.08 -0.49 29.94
C LEU A 94 -9.01 0.44 29.15
N SER A 95 -8.66 1.73 29.10
CA SER A 95 -9.22 2.70 28.18
C SER A 95 -8.85 2.37 26.74
N GLN A 96 -9.65 2.82 25.77
CA GLN A 96 -9.46 2.44 24.36
C GLN A 96 -8.04 2.74 23.83
N ASP A 97 -7.51 3.92 24.12
CA ASP A 97 -6.18 4.34 23.67
C ASP A 97 -5.06 3.53 24.35
N ALA A 98 -5.21 3.22 25.64
CA ALA A 98 -4.27 2.37 26.37
C ALA A 98 -4.36 0.90 25.92
N GLU A 99 -5.57 0.43 25.62
CA GLU A 99 -5.84 -0.92 25.13
C GLU A 99 -5.19 -1.13 23.76
N GLU A 100 -5.37 -0.20 22.83
CA GLU A 100 -4.76 -0.26 21.49
C GLU A 100 -3.24 -0.46 21.59
N VAL A 101 -2.56 0.38 22.37
CA VAL A 101 -1.11 0.29 22.56
C VAL A 101 -0.70 -1.00 23.26
N ALA A 102 -1.48 -1.46 24.25
CA ALA A 102 -1.26 -2.75 24.89
C ALA A 102 -1.40 -3.92 23.89
N THR A 103 -2.28 -3.82 22.88
CA THR A 103 -2.39 -4.85 21.84
C THR A 103 -1.13 -4.97 21.00
N PHE A 104 -0.40 -3.88 20.76
CA PHE A 104 0.84 -3.93 19.98
C PHE A 104 1.90 -4.78 20.68
N TYR A 105 2.03 -4.61 22.00
CA TYR A 105 2.93 -5.43 22.82
C TYR A 105 2.43 -6.87 22.92
N ALA A 106 1.12 -7.08 23.14
CA ALA A 106 0.55 -8.42 23.24
C ALA A 106 0.78 -9.26 21.97
N ARG A 107 0.67 -8.67 20.78
CA ARG A 107 0.96 -9.35 19.49
C ARG A 107 2.42 -9.78 19.33
N MET A 108 3.32 -9.19 20.12
CA MET A 108 4.76 -9.42 20.06
C MET A 108 5.28 -10.22 21.26
N LEU A 109 4.41 -10.76 22.13
CA LEU A 109 4.83 -11.34 23.41
C LEU A 109 5.91 -12.43 23.27
N ASP A 110 5.82 -13.26 22.22
CA ASP A 110 6.76 -14.34 21.93
C ASP A 110 7.94 -13.95 21.01
N HIS A 111 8.10 -12.66 20.70
CA HIS A 111 9.15 -12.19 19.79
C HIS A 111 10.41 -11.77 20.56
N ASP A 112 11.60 -12.03 20.01
CA ASP A 112 12.91 -11.57 20.52
C ASP A 112 13.04 -10.08 20.90
N TYR A 113 12.11 -9.20 20.50
CA TYR A 113 12.13 -7.80 20.93
C TYR A 113 11.66 -7.66 22.38
N THR A 114 10.68 -8.45 22.84
CA THR A 114 10.14 -8.36 24.20
C THR A 114 11.11 -8.91 25.26
N THR A 115 12.18 -9.58 24.85
CA THR A 115 13.28 -9.98 25.73
C THR A 115 14.31 -8.87 25.95
N LYS A 116 14.29 -7.82 25.11
CA LYS A 116 15.23 -6.69 25.19
C LYS A 116 14.73 -5.65 26.19
N GLU A 117 15.61 -5.26 27.11
CA GLU A 117 15.29 -4.27 28.14
C GLU A 117 14.95 -2.90 27.55
N ALA A 118 15.75 -2.40 26.60
CA ALA A 118 15.49 -1.12 25.94
C ALA A 118 14.11 -1.05 25.24
N PHE A 119 13.67 -2.17 24.67
CA PHE A 119 12.34 -2.27 24.05
C PHE A 119 11.23 -2.15 25.09
N ASN A 120 11.36 -2.88 26.19
CA ASN A 120 10.39 -2.90 27.27
C ASN A 120 10.31 -1.55 28.01
N GLU A 121 11.44 -0.88 28.21
CA GLU A 121 11.50 0.45 28.82
C GLU A 121 10.84 1.51 27.94
N ASN A 122 11.15 1.55 26.65
CA ASN A 122 10.57 2.51 25.71
C ASN A 122 9.06 2.28 25.54
N PHE A 123 8.66 1.02 25.34
CA PHE A 123 7.25 0.64 25.30
C PHE A 123 6.51 1.10 26.55
N PHE A 124 7.01 0.76 27.74
CA PHE A 124 6.30 1.08 28.98
C PHE A 124 6.22 2.59 29.22
N LYS A 125 7.28 3.32 28.87
CA LYS A 125 7.31 4.78 28.96
C LYS A 125 6.26 5.43 28.06
N ASP A 126 6.13 4.97 26.82
CA ASP A 126 5.18 5.55 25.86
C ASP A 126 3.75 5.06 26.09
N TRP A 127 3.55 3.81 26.48
CA TRP A 127 2.25 3.27 26.88
C TRP A 127 1.66 4.04 28.07
N ARG A 128 2.47 4.40 29.07
CA ARG A 128 1.99 5.24 30.18
C ARG A 128 1.50 6.62 29.74
N LYS A 129 1.88 7.14 28.55
CA LYS A 129 1.37 8.43 28.06
C LYS A 129 -0.04 8.31 27.48
N THR A 130 -0.46 7.12 27.04
CA THR A 130 -1.80 6.88 26.50
C THR A 130 -2.80 6.45 27.58
N MET A 131 -2.32 6.12 28.77
CA MET A 131 -3.14 5.80 29.94
C MET A 131 -3.78 7.04 30.58
N THR A 132 -4.99 6.83 31.09
CA THR A 132 -5.67 7.73 32.03
C THR A 132 -4.92 7.83 33.36
N ASP A 133 -5.22 8.88 34.13
CA ASP A 133 -4.56 9.14 35.42
C ASP A 133 -4.71 7.95 36.39
N SER A 134 -5.89 7.35 36.47
CA SER A 134 -6.17 6.20 37.34
C SER A 134 -5.43 4.93 36.89
N GLU A 135 -5.30 4.70 35.58
CA GLU A 135 -4.51 3.58 35.06
C GLU A 135 -3.03 3.75 35.36
N ARG A 136 -2.49 4.97 35.22
CA ARG A 136 -1.08 5.25 35.52
C ARG A 136 -0.75 5.05 37.00
N GLU A 137 -1.69 5.31 37.90
CA GLU A 137 -1.51 5.07 39.34
C GLU A 137 -1.43 3.56 39.66
N LYS A 138 -2.28 2.75 39.01
CA LYS A 138 -2.30 1.30 39.22
C LYS A 138 -1.14 0.61 38.51
N ILE A 139 -0.90 0.92 37.24
CA ILE A 139 0.05 0.24 36.37
C ILE A 139 1.42 0.91 36.51
N THR A 140 2.22 0.41 37.46
CA THR A 140 3.52 1.01 37.80
C THR A 140 4.73 0.24 37.26
N LYS A 141 4.57 -1.07 37.00
CA LYS A 141 5.66 -1.97 36.59
C LYS A 141 5.20 -2.89 35.47
N LEU A 142 5.95 -2.94 34.38
CA LEU A 142 5.67 -3.84 33.26
C LEU A 142 5.72 -5.32 33.68
N SER A 143 6.63 -5.71 34.59
CA SER A 143 6.77 -7.09 35.04
C SER A 143 5.54 -7.68 35.75
N LYS A 144 4.64 -6.82 36.24
CA LYS A 144 3.36 -7.22 36.84
C LYS A 144 2.21 -7.30 35.84
N CYS A 145 2.43 -6.81 34.61
CA CYS A 145 1.43 -6.83 33.55
C CYS A 145 1.37 -8.21 32.90
N ASN A 146 0.16 -8.72 32.67
CA ASN A 146 -0.06 -10.01 32.04
C ASN A 146 -0.89 -9.85 30.77
N PHE A 147 -0.18 -9.92 29.63
CA PHE A 147 -0.75 -9.81 28.28
C PHE A 147 -1.14 -11.16 27.66
N LYS A 148 -1.04 -12.28 28.40
CA LYS A 148 -1.19 -13.63 27.83
C LYS A 148 -2.57 -13.88 27.21
N GLN A 149 -3.65 -13.37 27.81
CA GLN A 149 -4.98 -13.53 27.22
C GLN A 149 -5.15 -12.73 25.93
N MET A 150 -4.64 -11.50 25.89
CA MET A 150 -4.63 -10.69 24.67
C MET A 150 -3.80 -11.35 23.57
N HIS A 151 -2.63 -11.90 23.92
CA HIS A 151 -1.78 -12.65 22.99
C HIS A 151 -2.49 -13.88 22.44
N ALA A 152 -3.10 -14.70 23.30
CA ALA A 152 -3.87 -15.88 22.90
C ALA A 152 -4.99 -15.54 21.91
N TYR A 153 -5.70 -14.43 22.13
CA TYR A 153 -6.71 -13.93 21.20
C TYR A 153 -6.12 -13.62 19.81
N PHE A 154 -4.97 -12.94 19.73
CA PHE A 154 -4.34 -12.63 18.46
C PHE A 154 -3.73 -13.86 17.76
N VAL A 155 -3.24 -14.84 18.52
CA VAL A 155 -2.81 -16.13 17.98
C VAL A 155 -4.01 -16.84 17.33
N GLN A 156 -5.13 -16.96 18.05
CA GLN A 156 -6.37 -17.53 17.52
C GLN A 156 -6.85 -16.79 16.26
N LYS A 157 -6.86 -15.45 16.26
CA LYS A 157 -7.23 -14.65 15.08
C LYS A 157 -6.31 -14.89 13.89
N SER A 158 -5.02 -15.09 14.13
CA SER A 158 -4.05 -15.44 13.08
C SER A 158 -4.33 -16.81 12.49
N GLU A 159 -4.71 -17.79 13.32
CA GLU A 159 -5.10 -19.14 12.92
C GLU A 159 -6.41 -19.15 12.13
N GLU A 160 -7.44 -18.44 12.61
CA GLU A 160 -8.71 -18.22 11.92
C GLU A 160 -8.48 -17.64 10.52
N ARG A 161 -7.61 -16.62 10.41
CA ARG A 161 -7.24 -16.01 9.12
C ARG A 161 -6.55 -17.00 8.20
N LYS A 162 -5.67 -17.87 8.72
CA LYS A 162 -5.03 -18.92 7.92
C LYS A 162 -6.04 -19.95 7.43
N ALA A 163 -6.99 -20.31 8.29
CA ALA A 163 -8.06 -21.28 8.03
C ALA A 163 -9.20 -20.76 7.12
N MET A 164 -9.26 -19.46 6.82
CA MET A 164 -10.30 -18.88 5.95
C MET A 164 -10.45 -19.64 4.62
N SER A 165 -11.70 -19.73 4.17
CA SER A 165 -12.08 -20.37 2.91
C SER A 165 -11.50 -19.65 1.69
N LYS A 166 -11.55 -20.31 0.53
CA LYS A 166 -11.05 -19.73 -0.73
C LYS A 166 -11.93 -18.57 -1.17
N GLU A 167 -13.23 -18.67 -0.92
CA GLU A 167 -14.27 -17.69 -1.24
C GLU A 167 -14.07 -16.39 -0.43
N GLU A 168 -13.87 -16.50 0.88
CA GLU A 168 -13.58 -15.34 1.75
C GLU A 168 -12.26 -14.65 1.38
N LYS A 169 -11.20 -15.45 1.16
CA LYS A 169 -9.90 -14.92 0.70
C LYS A 169 -10.03 -14.20 -0.65
N LYS A 170 -10.87 -14.70 -1.56
CA LYS A 170 -11.14 -14.07 -2.85
C LYS A 170 -11.88 -12.74 -2.66
N ALA A 171 -12.91 -12.69 -1.82
CA ALA A 171 -13.65 -11.47 -1.53
C ALA A 171 -12.76 -10.37 -0.91
N ILE A 172 -11.85 -10.73 0.01
CA ILE A 172 -10.87 -9.79 0.58
C ILE A 172 -9.91 -9.28 -0.49
N LYS A 173 -9.49 -10.15 -1.42
CA LYS A 173 -8.62 -9.75 -2.53
C LYS A 173 -9.33 -8.78 -3.48
N GLU A 174 -10.57 -9.07 -3.86
CA GLU A 174 -11.37 -8.22 -4.75
C GLU A 174 -11.55 -6.80 -4.16
N LYS A 175 -11.86 -6.68 -2.86
CA LYS A 175 -11.91 -5.38 -2.15
C LYS A 175 -10.56 -4.65 -2.16
N ASN A 176 -9.45 -5.36 -1.93
CA ASN A 176 -8.12 -4.76 -1.98
C ASN A 176 -7.74 -4.29 -3.39
N ASP A 177 -8.16 -5.02 -4.43
CA ASP A 177 -7.92 -4.66 -5.83
C ASP A 177 -8.74 -3.42 -6.24
N GLU A 178 -9.95 -3.22 -5.69
CA GLU A 178 -10.73 -2.00 -5.87
C GLU A 178 -10.03 -0.77 -5.29
N VAL A 179 -9.57 -0.87 -4.03
CA VAL A 179 -8.79 0.18 -3.38
C VAL A 179 -7.51 0.49 -4.18
N LEU A 180 -6.83 -0.53 -4.72
CA LEU A 180 -5.65 -0.34 -5.57
C LEU A 180 -5.98 0.38 -6.87
N LYS A 181 -7.13 0.10 -7.50
CA LYS A 181 -7.55 0.77 -8.75
C LYS A 181 -7.83 2.26 -8.52
N GLU A 182 -8.39 2.61 -7.38
CA GLU A 182 -8.78 3.98 -7.04
C GLU A 182 -7.61 4.81 -6.50
N TYR A 183 -6.85 4.29 -5.54
CA TYR A 183 -5.81 5.03 -4.81
C TYR A 183 -4.38 4.66 -5.24
N GLY A 184 -4.19 3.53 -5.91
CA GLY A 184 -2.86 3.03 -6.29
C GLY A 184 -2.25 3.67 -7.52
N PHE A 185 -2.90 4.65 -8.12
CA PHE A 185 -2.43 5.32 -9.33
C PHE A 185 -2.56 6.83 -9.23
N CYS A 186 -1.60 7.54 -9.83
CA CYS A 186 -1.68 8.98 -10.08
C CYS A 186 -1.61 9.25 -11.58
N THR A 187 -2.08 10.44 -11.97
CA THR A 187 -1.82 10.98 -13.30
C THR A 187 -0.70 12.00 -13.19
N ILE A 188 0.41 11.74 -13.87
CA ILE A 188 1.56 12.66 -13.95
C ILE A 188 1.80 13.01 -15.43
N ASP A 189 1.66 14.29 -15.76
CA ASP A 189 1.86 14.82 -17.12
C ASP A 189 1.13 14.05 -18.24
N GLY A 190 -0.07 13.53 -17.94
CA GLY A 190 -0.88 12.74 -18.88
C GLY A 190 -0.64 11.23 -18.84
N HIS A 191 0.34 10.76 -18.06
CA HIS A 191 0.64 9.34 -17.88
C HIS A 191 0.05 8.83 -16.58
N LYS A 192 -0.63 7.68 -16.64
CA LYS A 192 -1.12 6.99 -15.44
C LYS A 192 0.01 6.14 -14.86
N GLU A 193 0.51 6.51 -13.70
CA GLU A 193 1.63 5.86 -13.02
C GLU A 193 1.20 5.21 -11.72
N LYS A 194 1.85 4.10 -11.35
CA LYS A 194 1.55 3.38 -10.11
C LYS A 194 2.24 4.06 -8.93
N ILE A 195 1.50 4.30 -7.85
CA ILE A 195 2.02 4.82 -6.58
C ILE A 195 2.68 3.69 -5.79
N GLY A 196 3.86 3.95 -5.23
CA GLY A 196 4.65 2.97 -4.46
C GLY A 196 3.94 2.50 -3.19
N ASN A 197 3.83 3.38 -2.19
CA ASN A 197 3.03 3.13 -0.99
C ASN A 197 1.98 4.23 -0.82
N PHE A 198 0.73 3.89 -1.12
CA PHE A 198 -0.42 4.78 -0.93
C PHE A 198 -1.17 4.51 0.38
N LYS A 199 -0.84 3.42 1.10
CA LYS A 199 -1.43 3.09 2.39
C LYS A 199 -0.53 3.65 3.49
N ILE A 200 -1.10 4.45 4.38
CA ILE A 200 -0.36 4.95 5.55
C ILE A 200 -0.03 3.76 6.44
N GLU A 201 1.20 3.75 6.97
CA GLU A 201 1.63 2.71 7.90
C GLU A 201 0.75 2.78 9.17
N PRO A 202 0.17 1.65 9.60
CA PRO A 202 -0.64 1.61 10.80
C PRO A 202 0.24 1.88 12.04
N PRO A 203 -0.37 2.34 13.15
CA PRO A 203 0.36 2.50 14.41
C PRO A 203 0.90 1.16 14.91
N GLY A 204 2.03 1.20 15.61
CA GLY A 204 2.68 0.03 16.16
C GLY A 204 3.98 0.36 16.89
N LEU A 205 4.61 -0.67 17.48
CA LEU A 205 5.89 -0.53 18.18
C LEU A 205 7.06 -0.43 17.19
N PHE A 206 8.00 0.45 17.47
CA PHE A 206 9.13 0.68 16.57
C PHE A 206 10.14 -0.45 16.68
N ARG A 207 10.36 -1.16 15.57
CA ARG A 207 11.25 -2.33 15.49
C ARG A 207 12.56 -1.96 14.81
N GLY A 208 13.34 -1.12 15.49
CA GLY A 208 14.66 -0.72 15.02
C GLY A 208 15.60 -1.93 14.90
N ARG A 209 16.38 -1.98 13.81
CA ARG A 209 17.31 -3.10 13.55
C ARG A 209 18.49 -3.08 14.52
N GLY A 210 18.97 -4.26 14.94
CA GLY A 210 20.11 -4.40 15.84
C GLY A 210 19.80 -3.91 17.26
N GLU A 211 20.71 -3.14 17.85
CA GLU A 211 20.59 -2.51 19.16
C GLU A 211 20.16 -1.03 19.04
N HIS A 212 19.07 -0.80 18.30
CA HIS A 212 18.58 0.56 18.09
C HIS A 212 17.99 1.16 19.38
N PRO A 213 18.45 2.33 19.85
CA PRO A 213 18.10 2.86 21.18
C PRO A 213 16.63 3.28 21.33
N LYS A 214 15.93 3.49 20.21
CA LYS A 214 14.49 3.84 20.18
C LYS A 214 13.56 2.66 19.89
N MET A 215 14.05 1.42 19.93
CA MET A 215 13.16 0.26 19.75
C MET A 215 12.15 0.19 20.89
N GLY A 216 10.92 -0.25 20.62
CA GLY A 216 9.82 -0.23 21.58
C GLY A 216 8.87 0.90 21.26
#